data_AF-A0A420E159-F1
#
_entry.id   AF-A0A420E159-F1
#
_cell.length_a   1.000
_cell.length_b   1.000
_cell.length_c   1.000
_cell.angle_alpha   90.00
_cell.angle_beta   90.00
_cell.angle_gamma   90.00
#
_symmetry.space_group_name_H-M   'P 1'
#
loop_
_entity.id
_entity.type
_entity.pdbx_description
1 polymer ?
#
loop_
_entity_poly.entity_id
_entity_poly.type
_entity_poly.pdbx_seq_one_letter_code
_entity_poly.pdbx_strand_id
1 'polypeptide(L)'
;MIIQNPEVKNLLDEFNLIVKRAENIAIFTRDIGLQKEEIEKLENFSEKADKLKNTNKDKYSEDELNLVLCLLLSANALRLEISMIVCLKNNEMNFAWGHLVEAQTLVSVVARNHPFSDGEYLNGFSSKLNLFEKLFFPRMMFASTGAIIKKTRCNICGLEYEECNHMKGRMYSGELCVREIHEAELEEVSMVENPANKLCRQLQVEFDGKMVDTFTLVE
;
A
#
# COMPACT_ATOMS: atom_id res chain seq x y z
N MET A 1 -15.28 22.76 1.32
CA MET A 1 -15.14 21.37 1.80
C MET A 1 -15.34 21.39 3.30
N ILE A 2 -16.45 20.86 3.81
CA ILE A 2 -16.75 20.90 5.24
C ILE A 2 -16.89 19.46 5.72
N ILE A 3 -15.81 18.93 6.30
CA ILE A 3 -15.88 17.76 7.17
C ILE A 3 -16.78 18.16 8.32
N GLN A 4 -17.93 17.50 8.46
CA GLN A 4 -18.94 17.92 9.42
C GLN A 4 -18.67 17.31 10.78
N ASN A 5 -18.17 16.07 10.82
CA ASN A 5 -17.90 15.38 12.06
C ASN A 5 -16.59 15.88 12.72
N PRO A 6 -16.65 16.38 13.97
CA PRO A 6 -15.46 16.87 14.68
C PRO A 6 -14.38 15.80 14.88
N GLU A 7 -14.74 14.53 15.03
CA GLU A 7 -13.78 13.44 15.24
C GLU A 7 -12.94 13.19 13.98
N VAL A 8 -13.59 13.18 12.81
CA VAL A 8 -12.92 13.02 11.51
C VAL A 8 -12.02 14.22 11.22
N LYS A 9 -12.48 15.43 11.55
CA LYS A 9 -11.65 16.64 11.43
C LYS A 9 -10.42 16.58 12.33
N ASN A 10 -10.58 16.20 13.59
CA ASN A 10 -9.46 16.06 14.52
C ASN A 10 -8.46 15.00 14.05
N LEU A 11 -8.94 13.89 13.47
CA LEU A 11 -8.07 12.85 12.90
C LEU A 11 -7.25 13.39 11.71
N LEU A 12 -7.86 14.19 10.83
CA LEU A 12 -7.15 14.85 9.73
C LEU A 12 -6.10 15.84 10.24
N ASP A 13 -6.43 16.65 11.24
CA ASP A 13 -5.50 17.62 11.82
C ASP A 13 -4.30 16.92 12.47
N GLU A 14 -4.53 15.81 13.19
CA GLU A 14 -3.48 14.96 13.73
C GLU A 14 -2.63 14.31 12.63
N PHE A 15 -3.25 13.77 11.58
CA PHE A 15 -2.55 13.19 10.44
C PHE A 15 -1.59 14.20 9.81
N ASN A 16 -2.03 15.43 9.58
CA ASN A 16 -1.22 16.49 8.99
C ASN A 16 0.03 16.83 9.83
N LEU A 17 -0.03 16.66 11.15
CA LEU A 17 1.14 16.82 12.03
C LEU A 17 2.10 15.64 11.92
N ILE A 18 1.58 14.42 11.85
CA ILE A 18 2.36 13.19 11.75
C ILE A 18 3.11 13.13 10.41
N VAL A 19 2.47 13.50 9.29
CA VAL A 19 3.09 13.48 7.95
C VAL A 19 4.42 14.25 7.93
N LYS A 20 4.42 15.49 8.44
CA LYS A 20 5.62 16.35 8.45
C LYS A 20 6.78 15.72 9.20
N ARG A 21 6.48 15.05 10.31
CA ARG A 21 7.48 14.38 11.13
C ARG A 21 7.99 13.12 10.42
N ALA A 22 7.08 12.28 9.93
CA ALA A 22 7.40 11.05 9.21
C ALA A 22 8.30 11.32 7.99
N GLU A 23 8.00 12.34 7.18
CA GLU A 23 8.80 12.71 6.01
C GLU A 23 10.26 13.08 6.36
N ASN A 24 10.49 13.77 7.48
CA ASN A 24 11.84 14.10 7.93
C ASN A 24 12.60 12.90 8.51
N ILE A 25 11.88 11.92 9.08
CA ILE A 25 12.43 10.68 9.62
C ILE A 25 12.70 9.64 8.51
N ALA A 26 11.92 9.66 7.44
CA ALA A 26 12.01 8.80 6.25
C ALA A 26 13.21 9.13 5.34
N ILE A 27 14.37 9.37 5.93
CA ILE A 27 15.64 9.62 5.23
C ILE A 27 16.63 8.54 5.64
N PHE A 28 17.31 7.93 4.68
CA PHE A 28 18.22 6.80 4.92
C PHE A 28 19.27 7.09 5.99
N THR A 29 19.84 8.29 6.03
CA THR A 29 20.91 8.64 6.99
C THR A 29 20.44 8.95 8.42
N ARG A 30 19.13 8.92 8.71
CA ARG A 30 18.62 9.15 10.07
C ARG A 30 18.94 8.00 11.01
N ASP A 31 18.87 8.25 12.31
CA ASP A 31 19.04 7.19 13.31
C ASP A 31 17.96 6.10 13.16
N ILE A 32 18.36 4.84 13.28
CA ILE A 32 17.45 3.69 13.11
C ILE A 32 16.48 3.56 14.31
N GLY A 33 16.89 3.98 15.51
CA GLY A 33 16.03 4.01 16.69
C GLY A 33 14.89 5.01 16.53
N LEU A 34 15.20 6.23 16.07
CA LEU A 34 14.19 7.25 15.74
C LEU A 34 13.21 6.79 14.66
N GLN A 35 13.68 6.02 13.68
CA GLN A 35 12.83 5.45 12.64
C GLN A 35 11.87 4.38 13.18
N LYS A 36 12.36 3.50 14.05
CA LYS A 36 11.52 2.50 14.73
C LYS A 36 10.46 3.14 15.63
N GLU A 37 10.84 4.17 16.38
CA GLU A 37 9.89 4.96 17.20
C GLU A 37 8.80 5.62 16.33
N GLU A 38 9.17 6.11 15.14
CA GLU A 38 8.19 6.71 14.21
C GLU A 38 7.25 5.68 13.61
N ILE A 39 7.74 4.48 13.30
CA ILE A 39 6.91 3.35 12.86
C ILE A 39 5.83 3.05 13.91
N GLU A 40 6.21 2.93 15.19
CA GLU A 40 5.25 2.68 16.28
C GLU A 40 4.19 3.78 16.40
N LYS A 41 4.56 5.05 16.19
CA LYS A 41 3.61 6.17 16.20
C LYS A 41 2.60 6.10 15.05
N LEU A 42 3.07 5.75 13.85
CA LEU A 42 2.21 5.56 12.69
C LEU A 42 1.29 4.35 12.86
N GLU A 43 1.75 3.29 13.54
CA GLU A 43 0.91 2.14 13.90
C GLU A 43 -0.20 2.54 14.88
N ASN A 44 0.14 3.28 15.94
CA ASN A 44 -0.84 3.80 16.90
C ASN A 44 -1.89 4.70 16.23
N PHE A 45 -1.48 5.58 15.31
CA PHE A 45 -2.41 6.38 14.52
C PHE A 45 -3.31 5.50 13.64
N SER A 46 -2.73 4.50 12.98
CA SER A 46 -3.46 3.58 12.10
C SER A 46 -4.50 2.78 12.88
N GLU A 47 -4.17 2.27 14.06
CA GLU A 47 -5.14 1.61 14.94
C GLU A 47 -6.28 2.55 15.36
N LYS A 48 -5.96 3.82 15.66
CA LYS A 48 -6.98 4.82 16.02
C LYS A 48 -7.92 5.10 14.84
N ALA A 49 -7.38 5.29 13.65
CA ALA A 49 -8.17 5.51 12.44
C ALA A 49 -9.06 4.30 12.10
N ASP A 50 -8.54 3.08 12.24
CA ASP A 50 -9.30 1.85 12.00
C ASP A 50 -10.42 1.66 13.04
N LYS A 51 -10.15 1.91 14.33
CA LYS A 51 -11.17 1.92 15.39
C LYS A 51 -12.27 2.94 15.10
N LEU A 52 -11.92 4.14 14.65
CA LEU A 52 -12.89 5.18 14.27
C LEU A 52 -13.78 4.70 13.13
N LYS A 53 -13.17 4.16 12.06
CA LYS A 53 -13.87 3.61 10.88
C LYS A 53 -14.86 2.50 11.24
N ASN A 54 -14.50 1.61 12.17
CA ASN A 54 -15.30 0.41 12.49
C ASN A 54 -16.38 0.63 13.55
N THR A 55 -16.15 1.49 14.55
CA THR A 55 -17.03 1.59 15.74
C THR A 55 -18.29 2.43 15.48
N ASN A 56 -18.32 3.21 14.38
CA ASN A 56 -19.31 4.29 14.22
C ASN A 56 -19.75 4.51 12.76
N LYS A 57 -19.86 3.45 11.94
CA LYS A 57 -20.21 3.59 10.51
C LYS A 57 -21.47 4.42 10.27
N ASP A 58 -22.50 4.25 11.10
CA ASP A 58 -23.79 4.98 10.95
C ASP A 58 -23.72 6.47 11.33
N LYS A 59 -22.61 6.94 11.94
CA LYS A 59 -22.45 8.34 12.39
C LYS A 59 -21.74 9.23 11.37
N TYR A 60 -21.14 8.64 10.35
CA TYR A 60 -20.32 9.35 9.38
C TYR A 60 -20.94 9.22 8.00
N SER A 61 -20.79 10.26 7.19
CA SER A 61 -21.10 10.16 5.76
C SER A 61 -20.15 9.19 5.06
N GLU A 62 -20.55 8.71 3.89
CA GLU A 62 -19.68 7.88 3.03
C GLU A 62 -18.34 8.58 2.75
N ASP A 63 -18.37 9.86 2.40
CA ASP A 63 -17.16 10.65 2.14
C ASP A 63 -16.26 10.74 3.38
N GLU A 64 -16.82 10.85 4.58
CA GLU A 64 -16.05 10.86 5.82
C GLU A 64 -15.42 9.49 6.10
N LEU A 65 -16.15 8.38 5.88
CA LEU A 65 -15.59 7.03 6.02
C LEU A 65 -14.48 6.76 4.99
N ASN A 66 -14.69 7.19 3.75
CA ASN A 66 -13.69 7.10 2.69
C ASN A 66 -12.46 7.95 3.01
N LEU A 67 -12.64 9.13 3.61
CA LEU A 67 -11.54 9.97 4.08
C LEU A 67 -10.77 9.26 5.20
N VAL A 68 -11.44 8.71 6.21
CA VAL A 68 -10.80 7.97 7.29
C VAL A 68 -9.98 6.79 6.75
N LEU A 69 -10.52 6.04 5.78
CA LEU A 69 -9.77 4.99 5.11
C LEU A 69 -8.56 5.56 4.35
N CYS A 70 -8.70 6.68 3.64
CA CYS A 70 -7.57 7.34 2.98
C CYS A 70 -6.46 7.77 3.96
N LEU A 71 -6.81 8.32 5.12
CA LEU A 71 -5.85 8.70 6.16
C LEU A 71 -5.13 7.48 6.73
N LEU A 72 -5.87 6.40 7.02
CA LEU A 72 -5.32 5.11 7.45
C LEU A 72 -4.31 4.56 6.44
N LEU A 73 -4.69 4.46 5.17
CA LEU A 73 -3.82 3.92 4.12
C LEU A 73 -2.60 4.83 3.89
N SER A 74 -2.76 6.16 4.00
CA SER A 74 -1.65 7.11 3.86
C SER A 74 -0.64 7.00 5.01
N ALA A 75 -1.12 6.84 6.25
CA ALA A 75 -0.25 6.61 7.41
C ALA A 75 0.51 5.28 7.28
N ASN A 76 -0.16 4.23 6.81
CA ASN A 76 0.48 2.96 6.50
C ASN A 76 1.52 3.07 5.39
N ALA A 77 1.27 3.86 4.34
CA ALA A 77 2.27 4.09 3.29
C ALA A 77 3.53 4.79 3.81
N LEU A 78 3.39 5.79 4.68
CA LEU A 78 4.51 6.44 5.36
C LEU A 78 5.26 5.46 6.27
N ARG A 79 4.53 4.63 7.01
CA ARG A 79 5.11 3.60 7.88
C ARG A 79 5.96 2.63 7.06
N LEU A 80 5.42 2.13 5.95
CA LEU A 80 6.08 1.20 5.04
C LEU A 80 7.31 1.84 4.37
N GLU A 81 7.28 3.13 4.04
CA GLU A 81 8.49 3.84 3.57
C GLU A 81 9.60 3.79 4.63
N ILE A 82 9.28 4.09 5.89
CA ILE A 82 10.28 4.06 6.97
C ILE A 82 10.72 2.61 7.25
N SER A 83 9.81 1.64 7.26
CA SER A 83 10.11 0.22 7.41
C SER A 83 11.03 -0.29 6.30
N MET A 84 10.81 0.11 5.04
CA MET A 84 11.73 -0.18 3.94
C MET A 84 13.14 0.30 4.27
N ILE A 85 13.28 1.56 4.72
CA ILE A 85 14.60 2.12 5.07
C ILE A 85 15.25 1.34 6.23
N VAL A 86 14.48 0.96 7.25
CA VAL A 86 14.97 0.15 8.38
C VAL A 86 15.45 -1.21 7.89
N CYS A 87 14.68 -1.89 7.03
CA CYS A 87 15.08 -3.18 6.46
C CYS A 87 16.34 -3.06 5.59
N LEU A 88 16.48 -2.00 4.78
CA LEU A 88 17.71 -1.75 4.01
C LEU A 88 18.95 -1.64 4.94
N LYS A 89 18.81 -0.95 6.08
CA LYS A 89 19.91 -0.82 7.07
C LYS A 89 20.28 -2.13 7.75
N ASN A 90 19.31 -3.04 7.89
CA ASN A 90 19.52 -4.35 8.51
C ASN A 90 19.93 -5.44 7.50
N ASN A 91 20.15 -5.09 6.23
CA ASN A 91 20.38 -6.03 5.12
C ASN A 91 19.21 -6.98 4.85
N GLU A 92 17.98 -6.55 5.15
CA GLU A 92 16.74 -7.31 4.97
C GLU A 92 16.08 -6.96 3.62
N MET A 93 16.79 -7.17 2.51
CA MET A 93 16.39 -6.66 1.19
C MET A 93 15.02 -7.15 0.71
N ASN A 94 14.66 -8.39 1.05
CA ASN A 94 13.36 -8.98 0.68
C ASN A 94 12.20 -8.26 1.37
N PHE A 95 12.35 -7.94 2.64
CA PHE A 95 11.36 -7.20 3.41
C PHE A 95 11.30 -5.74 2.97
N ALA A 96 12.47 -5.13 2.69
CA ALA A 96 12.53 -3.77 2.15
C ALA A 96 11.73 -3.66 0.84
N TRP A 97 11.93 -4.59 -0.10
CA TRP A 97 11.16 -4.62 -1.34
C TRP A 97 9.66 -4.77 -1.10
N GLY A 98 9.27 -5.69 -0.21
CA GLY A 98 7.86 -5.90 0.14
C GLY A 98 7.20 -4.63 0.64
N HIS A 99 7.86 -3.93 1.57
CA HIS A 99 7.38 -2.66 2.10
C HIS A 99 7.25 -1.57 1.03
N LEU A 100 8.23 -1.48 0.11
CA LEU A 100 8.17 -0.51 -0.98
C LEU A 100 6.98 -0.76 -1.92
N VAL A 101 6.79 -2.00 -2.37
CA VAL A 101 5.70 -2.37 -3.28
C VAL A 101 4.34 -2.13 -2.62
N GLU A 102 4.21 -2.44 -1.34
CA GLU A 102 2.98 -2.18 -0.60
C GLU A 102 2.72 -0.68 -0.45
N ALA A 103 3.73 0.12 -0.10
CA ALA A 103 3.61 1.58 -0.03
C ALA A 103 3.15 2.19 -1.37
N GLN A 104 3.75 1.75 -2.49
CA GLN A 104 3.34 2.19 -3.84
C GLN A 104 1.88 1.85 -4.13
N THR A 105 1.44 0.64 -3.74
CA THR A 105 0.06 0.19 -3.91
C THR A 105 -0.90 1.06 -3.11
N LEU A 106 -0.61 1.31 -1.82
CA LEU A 106 -1.45 2.12 -0.96
C LEU A 106 -1.57 3.57 -1.47
N VAL A 107 -0.46 4.19 -1.87
CA VAL A 107 -0.48 5.55 -2.45
C VAL A 107 -1.34 5.59 -3.71
N SER A 108 -1.23 4.60 -4.60
CA SER A 108 -2.08 4.54 -5.80
C SER A 108 -3.56 4.35 -5.46
N VAL A 109 -3.89 3.63 -4.39
CA VAL A 109 -5.28 3.46 -3.94
C VAL A 109 -5.81 4.78 -3.41
N VAL A 110 -5.08 5.47 -2.54
CA VAL A 110 -5.50 6.76 -1.96
C VAL A 110 -5.68 7.82 -3.05
N ALA A 111 -4.71 7.97 -3.96
CA ALA A 111 -4.76 8.97 -5.03
C ALA A 111 -6.02 8.86 -5.90
N ARG A 112 -6.52 7.62 -6.11
CA ARG A 112 -7.72 7.38 -6.92
C ARG A 112 -9.04 7.55 -6.16
N ASN A 113 -9.00 7.58 -4.82
CA ASN A 113 -10.18 7.44 -3.98
C ASN A 113 -10.39 8.56 -2.97
N HIS A 114 -9.47 9.52 -2.87
CA HIS A 114 -9.62 10.61 -1.93
C HIS A 114 -10.93 11.38 -2.21
N PRO A 115 -11.87 11.45 -1.25
CA PRO A 115 -13.22 11.95 -1.51
C PRO A 115 -13.26 13.46 -1.79
N PHE A 116 -12.20 14.18 -1.44
CA PHE A 116 -12.15 15.64 -1.52
C PHE A 116 -10.95 16.20 -2.31
N SER A 117 -10.22 15.36 -3.03
CA SER A 117 -9.08 15.76 -3.87
C SER A 117 -8.90 14.73 -4.98
N ASP A 118 -8.38 15.18 -6.11
CA ASP A 118 -7.94 14.36 -7.24
C ASP A 118 -6.63 13.58 -6.99
N GLY A 119 -6.04 13.71 -5.80
CA GLY A 119 -4.83 12.98 -5.41
C GLY A 119 -3.53 13.62 -5.90
N GLU A 120 -3.56 14.78 -6.56
CA GLU A 120 -2.34 15.41 -7.11
C GLU A 120 -1.27 15.70 -6.05
N TYR A 121 -1.68 15.98 -4.82
CA TYR A 121 -0.78 16.20 -3.69
C TYR A 121 0.13 14.99 -3.38
N LEU A 122 -0.23 13.79 -3.84
CA LEU A 122 0.56 12.56 -3.68
C LEU A 122 1.58 12.35 -4.79
N ASN A 123 1.58 13.14 -5.86
CA ASN A 123 2.49 12.95 -7.00
C ASN A 123 3.96 13.00 -6.59
N GLY A 124 4.32 13.89 -5.66
CA GLY A 124 5.66 13.97 -5.08
C GLY A 124 6.04 12.70 -4.32
N PHE A 125 5.13 12.19 -3.48
CA PHE A 125 5.37 10.98 -2.70
C PHE A 125 5.47 9.73 -3.59
N SER A 126 4.55 9.58 -4.55
CA SER A 126 4.60 8.49 -5.54
C SER A 126 5.90 8.50 -6.35
N SER A 127 6.34 9.68 -6.79
CA SER A 127 7.60 9.84 -7.51
C SER A 127 8.81 9.43 -6.66
N LYS A 128 8.82 9.80 -5.37
CA LYS A 128 9.86 9.39 -4.42
C LYS A 128 9.93 7.86 -4.27
N LEU A 129 8.79 7.19 -4.07
CA LEU A 129 8.76 5.71 -3.97
C LEU A 129 9.24 5.04 -5.26
N ASN A 130 8.88 5.57 -6.43
CA ASN A 130 9.37 5.06 -7.71
C ASN A 130 10.89 5.28 -7.89
N LEU A 131 11.45 6.33 -7.29
CA LEU A 131 12.90 6.55 -7.28
C LEU A 131 13.61 5.54 -6.37
N PHE A 132 13.06 5.20 -5.21
CA PHE A 132 13.63 4.15 -4.36
C PHE A 132 13.71 2.81 -5.08
N GLU A 133 12.67 2.43 -5.80
CA GLU A 133 12.66 1.21 -6.63
C GLU A 133 13.84 1.19 -7.61
N LYS A 134 14.04 2.31 -8.33
CA LYS A 134 15.08 2.40 -9.37
C LYS A 134 16.49 2.54 -8.82
N LEU A 135 16.65 3.12 -7.63
CA LEU A 135 17.96 3.44 -7.05
C LEU A 135 18.49 2.34 -6.13
N PHE A 136 17.62 1.66 -5.39
CA PHE A 136 18.03 0.69 -4.38
C PHE A 136 17.90 -0.77 -4.81
N PHE A 137 17.08 -1.05 -5.83
CA PHE A 137 16.83 -2.42 -6.26
C PHE A 137 17.27 -2.63 -7.72
N PRO A 138 17.83 -3.80 -8.06
CA PRO A 138 18.20 -4.12 -9.43
C PRO A 138 16.96 -4.31 -10.31
N ARG A 139 17.17 -4.34 -11.63
CA ARG A 139 16.13 -4.80 -12.55
C ARG A 139 15.78 -6.25 -12.25
N MET A 140 14.49 -6.55 -12.23
CA MET A 140 13.96 -7.87 -11.89
C MET A 140 13.12 -8.42 -13.03
N MET A 141 13.01 -9.73 -13.05
CA MET A 141 11.95 -10.45 -13.74
C MET A 141 10.92 -10.93 -12.74
N PHE A 142 9.66 -10.96 -13.17
CA PHE A 142 8.52 -11.31 -12.34
C PHE A 142 7.69 -12.41 -12.97
N ALA A 143 7.05 -13.22 -12.14
CA ALA A 143 6.02 -14.16 -12.55
C ALA A 143 4.66 -13.46 -12.58
N SER A 144 3.94 -13.59 -13.69
CA SER A 144 2.55 -13.15 -13.84
C SER A 144 1.67 -14.34 -14.17
N THR A 145 0.51 -14.42 -13.52
CA THR A 145 -0.44 -15.53 -13.69
C THR A 145 -1.53 -15.17 -14.71
N GLY A 146 -1.78 -16.08 -15.64
CA GLY A 146 -2.97 -16.10 -16.48
C GLY A 146 -3.91 -17.20 -16.01
N ALA A 147 -5.19 -16.88 -15.81
CA ALA A 147 -6.18 -17.84 -15.30
C ALA A 147 -7.58 -17.53 -15.83
N ILE A 148 -8.34 -18.60 -16.12
CA ILE A 148 -9.78 -18.50 -16.43
C ILE A 148 -10.53 -18.37 -15.11
N ILE A 149 -11.15 -17.21 -14.92
CA ILE A 149 -11.93 -16.93 -13.72
C ILE A 149 -13.34 -17.47 -13.91
N LYS A 150 -13.77 -18.43 -13.08
CA LYS A 150 -15.08 -19.09 -13.19
C LYS A 150 -16.13 -18.47 -12.29
N LYS A 151 -15.73 -18.01 -11.09
CA LYS A 151 -16.66 -17.46 -10.10
C LYS A 151 -16.05 -16.28 -9.34
N THR A 152 -16.79 -15.18 -9.25
CA THR A 152 -16.30 -13.98 -8.56
C THR A 152 -17.39 -13.23 -7.81
N ARG A 153 -17.02 -12.65 -6.68
CA ARG A 153 -17.94 -11.84 -5.88
C ARG A 153 -17.38 -10.47 -5.57
N CYS A 154 -18.26 -9.50 -5.45
CA CYS A 154 -17.92 -8.20 -4.89
C CYS A 154 -17.91 -8.29 -3.36
N ASN A 155 -16.82 -7.86 -2.71
CA ASN A 155 -16.76 -7.83 -1.25
C ASN A 155 -17.75 -6.85 -0.60
N ILE A 156 -18.18 -5.81 -1.33
CA ILE A 156 -19.06 -4.76 -0.79
C ILE A 156 -20.52 -5.25 -0.68
N CYS A 157 -21.02 -6.00 -1.66
CA CYS A 157 -22.43 -6.41 -1.72
C CYS A 157 -22.66 -7.93 -1.76
N GLY A 158 -21.60 -8.72 -1.95
CA GLY A 158 -21.67 -10.19 -2.02
C GLY A 158 -22.25 -10.76 -3.33
N LEU A 159 -22.77 -9.92 -4.22
CA LEU A 159 -23.29 -10.33 -5.53
C LEU A 159 -22.16 -10.83 -6.44
N GLU A 160 -22.54 -11.62 -7.45
CA GLU A 160 -21.62 -11.96 -8.53
C GLU A 160 -21.14 -10.66 -9.20
N TYR A 161 -19.84 -10.57 -9.47
CA TYR A 161 -19.23 -9.29 -9.84
C TYR A 161 -19.83 -8.67 -11.11
N GLU A 162 -20.33 -9.51 -12.03
CA GLU A 162 -20.98 -9.11 -13.28
C GLU A 162 -22.37 -8.51 -13.09
N GLU A 163 -23.01 -8.77 -11.94
CA GLU A 163 -24.36 -8.31 -11.58
C GLU A 163 -24.31 -7.09 -10.63
N CYS A 164 -23.11 -6.59 -10.33
CA CYS A 164 -22.85 -5.58 -9.32
C CYS A 164 -22.51 -4.22 -9.97
N ASN A 165 -22.94 -3.12 -9.33
CA ASN A 165 -22.61 -1.74 -9.77
C ASN A 165 -21.32 -1.17 -9.13
N HIS A 166 -20.63 -1.93 -8.28
CA HIS A 166 -19.40 -1.49 -7.61
C HIS A 166 -18.17 -1.68 -8.50
N MET A 167 -17.37 -0.63 -8.63
CA MET A 167 -16.16 -0.61 -9.44
C MET A 167 -14.95 -1.06 -8.63
N LYS A 168 -14.23 -2.07 -9.13
CA LYS A 168 -13.02 -2.59 -8.50
C LYS A 168 -12.01 -1.47 -8.31
N GLY A 169 -11.45 -1.37 -7.10
CA GLY A 169 -10.49 -0.34 -6.73
C GLY A 169 -11.11 1.00 -6.35
N ARG A 170 -12.45 1.11 -6.29
CA ARG A 170 -13.15 2.25 -5.69
C ARG A 170 -13.49 2.02 -4.22
N MET A 171 -13.50 3.08 -3.43
CA MET A 171 -13.93 3.04 -2.04
C MET A 171 -15.44 3.30 -1.91
N TYR A 172 -16.07 2.55 -1.00
CA TYR A 172 -17.48 2.66 -0.65
C TYR A 172 -17.60 2.58 0.86
N SER A 173 -18.09 3.65 1.49
CA SER A 173 -18.34 3.72 2.93
C SER A 173 -17.18 3.18 3.80
N GLY A 174 -15.95 3.56 3.47
CA GLY A 174 -14.75 3.19 4.22
C GLY A 174 -14.21 1.79 3.91
N GLU A 175 -14.64 1.17 2.80
CA GLU A 175 -14.14 -0.11 2.33
C GLU A 175 -13.68 -0.03 0.87
N LEU A 176 -12.56 -0.68 0.55
CA LEU A 176 -12.09 -0.79 -0.83
C LEU A 176 -12.83 -1.94 -1.53
N CYS A 177 -13.45 -1.67 -2.68
CA CYS A 177 -14.05 -2.71 -3.49
C CYS A 177 -12.98 -3.57 -4.15
N VAL A 178 -12.98 -4.85 -3.80
CA VAL A 178 -12.18 -5.90 -4.41
C VAL A 178 -13.08 -6.93 -5.07
N ARG A 179 -12.54 -7.56 -6.11
CA ARG A 179 -13.16 -8.73 -6.73
C ARG A 179 -12.56 -9.97 -6.11
N GLU A 180 -13.35 -10.66 -5.30
CA GLU A 180 -12.99 -11.95 -4.74
C GLU A 180 -13.08 -13.01 -5.82
N ILE A 181 -12.03 -13.81 -5.98
CA ILE A 181 -11.99 -14.93 -6.91
C ILE A 181 -12.24 -16.19 -6.08
N HIS A 182 -13.38 -16.83 -6.30
CA HIS A 182 -13.79 -18.04 -5.57
C HIS A 182 -13.46 -19.32 -6.33
N GLU A 183 -13.37 -19.22 -7.66
CA GLU A 183 -12.98 -20.33 -8.52
C GLU A 183 -12.22 -19.80 -9.73
N ALA A 184 -11.04 -20.37 -9.98
CA ALA A 184 -10.20 -20.06 -11.11
C ALA A 184 -9.42 -21.29 -11.57
N GLU A 185 -9.18 -21.37 -12.87
CA GLU A 185 -8.38 -22.40 -13.51
C GLU A 185 -7.09 -21.74 -14.00
N LEU A 186 -5.93 -22.17 -13.46
CA LEU A 186 -4.63 -21.63 -13.87
C LEU A 186 -4.32 -22.09 -15.30
N GLU A 187 -4.03 -21.14 -16.18
CA GLU A 187 -3.65 -21.44 -17.58
C GLU A 187 -2.14 -21.33 -17.76
N GLU A 188 -1.55 -20.25 -17.25
CA GLU A 188 -0.15 -19.97 -17.47
C GLU A 188 0.50 -19.21 -16.32
N VAL A 189 1.83 -19.34 -16.26
CA VAL A 189 2.71 -18.45 -15.51
C VAL A 189 3.78 -17.95 -16.46
N SER A 190 3.76 -16.65 -16.72
CA SER A 190 4.63 -15.97 -17.68
C SER A 190 5.69 -15.16 -16.95
N MET A 191 6.92 -15.16 -17.46
CA MET A 191 8.00 -14.29 -16.97
C MET A 191 7.92 -12.94 -17.68
N VAL A 192 7.76 -11.86 -16.90
CA VAL A 192 7.52 -10.50 -17.42
C VAL A 192 8.37 -9.45 -16.70
N GLU A 193 8.62 -8.34 -17.37
CA GLU A 193 9.30 -7.17 -16.78
C GLU A 193 8.33 -6.25 -16.01
N ASN A 194 7.05 -6.26 -16.37
CA ASN A 194 6.02 -5.39 -15.79
C ASN A 194 4.81 -6.20 -15.31
N PRO A 195 4.86 -6.76 -14.09
CA PRO A 195 3.80 -7.61 -13.56
C PRO A 195 2.64 -6.79 -13.00
N ALA A 196 1.47 -7.42 -12.86
CA ALA A 196 0.39 -6.88 -12.04
C ALA A 196 0.74 -6.87 -10.54
N ASN A 197 1.56 -7.83 -10.08
CA ASN A 197 2.04 -7.93 -8.70
C ASN A 197 3.57 -7.98 -8.66
N LYS A 198 4.19 -6.88 -8.22
CA LYS A 198 5.64 -6.75 -8.08
C LYS A 198 6.24 -7.58 -6.92
N LEU A 199 5.42 -8.17 -6.05
CA LEU A 199 5.91 -9.12 -5.05
C LEU A 199 6.30 -10.47 -5.67
N CYS A 200 5.75 -10.82 -6.83
CA CYS A 200 6.01 -12.08 -7.53
C CYS A 200 7.32 -12.04 -8.32
N ARG A 201 8.39 -11.50 -7.74
CA ARG A 201 9.72 -11.44 -8.38
C ARG A 201 10.41 -12.81 -8.35
N GLN A 202 11.34 -13.02 -9.27
CA GLN A 202 12.33 -14.08 -9.14
C GLN A 202 13.18 -13.85 -7.88
N LEU A 203 13.32 -14.86 -7.03
CA LEU A 203 14.11 -14.75 -5.79
C LEU A 203 15.58 -15.05 -6.02
N GLN A 204 15.89 -16.13 -6.73
CA GLN A 204 17.25 -16.58 -6.99
C GLN A 204 17.52 -16.78 -8.49
N VAL A 205 18.77 -16.61 -8.89
CA VAL A 205 19.27 -16.80 -10.26
C VAL A 205 20.61 -17.53 -10.24
N GLU A 206 20.92 -18.26 -11.30
CA GLU A 206 22.27 -18.80 -11.50
C GLU A 206 23.20 -17.66 -11.97
N PHE A 207 24.27 -17.42 -11.21
CA PHE A 207 25.32 -16.47 -11.53
C PHE A 207 26.67 -17.11 -11.26
N ASP A 208 27.50 -17.21 -12.30
CA ASP A 208 28.84 -17.84 -12.24
C ASP A 208 28.82 -19.28 -11.67
N GLY A 209 27.84 -20.09 -12.10
CA GLY A 209 27.68 -21.48 -11.67
C GLY A 209 27.14 -21.65 -10.24
N LYS A 210 26.68 -20.58 -9.60
CA LYS A 210 26.09 -20.61 -8.25
C LYS A 210 24.67 -20.06 -8.26
N MET A 211 23.81 -20.64 -7.43
CA MET A 211 22.49 -20.06 -7.17
C MET A 211 22.62 -18.96 -6.15
N VAL A 212 22.25 -17.73 -6.51
CA VAL A 212 22.37 -16.56 -5.63
C VAL A 212 21.07 -15.78 -5.55
N ASP A 213 20.85 -15.07 -4.46
CA ASP A 213 19.76 -14.12 -4.31
C ASP A 213 19.88 -12.97 -5.32
N THR A 214 18.76 -12.63 -5.96
CA THR A 214 18.70 -11.64 -7.04
C THR A 214 18.90 -10.20 -6.60
N PHE A 215 18.81 -9.91 -5.29
CA PHE A 215 19.11 -8.57 -4.75
C PHE A 215 20.55 -8.43 -4.28
N THR A 216 21.07 -9.46 -3.62
CA THR A 216 22.33 -9.37 -2.87
C THR A 216 23.48 -10.12 -3.53
N LEU A 217 23.20 -11.03 -4.48
CA LEU A 217 24.15 -11.96 -5.08
C LEU A 217 24.85 -12.88 -4.06
N VAL A 218 24.23 -13.07 -2.89
CA VAL A 218 24.67 -14.02 -1.86
C VAL A 218 24.00 -15.38 -2.12
N GLU A 219 24.75 -16.46 -1.92
CA GLU A 219 24.31 -17.86 -2.04
C GLU A 219 23.35 -18.28 -0.92
#